data_AF-A0A251XID8-F1
#
_entry.id   AF-A0A251XID8-F1
#
_cell.length_a   1.000
_cell.length_b   1.000
_cell.length_c   1.000
_cell.angle_alpha   90.00
_cell.angle_beta   90.00
_cell.angle_gamma   90.00
#
_symmetry.space_group_name_H-M   'P 1'
#
loop_
_entity.id
_entity.type
_entity.pdbx_description
1 polymer ?
#
loop_
_entity_poly.entity_id
_entity_poly.type
_entity_poly.pdbx_seq_one_letter_code
_entity_poly.pdbx_strand_id
1 'polypeptide(L)' 'MLAGYQRENKRHATIAIGCTGGKHRSVAVSEELSSLLRALPGVAVSTKHRDLGRE' A
#
# COMPACT_ATOMS: atom_id res chain seq x y z
N MET A 1 -0.21 -2.17 -15.63
CA MET A 1 -0.58 -3.16 -14.59
C MET A 1 -1.88 -2.81 -13.88
N LEU A 2 -2.07 -1.57 -13.36
CA LEU A 2 -3.34 -1.15 -12.73
C LEU A 2 -4.57 -1.24 -13.64
N ALA A 3 -4.42 -0.88 -14.92
CA ALA A 3 -5.51 -0.96 -15.90
C ALA A 3 -6.08 -2.39 -16.07
N GLY A 4 -5.27 -3.43 -15.83
CA GLY A 4 -5.71 -4.82 -15.84
C GLY A 4 -6.61 -5.15 -14.65
N TYR A 5 -6.24 -4.69 -13.44
CA TYR A 5 -7.06 -4.84 -12.24
C TYR A 5 -8.41 -4.11 -12.34
N GLN A 6 -8.39 -2.89 -12.91
CA GLN A 6 -9.62 -2.14 -13.20
C GLN A 6 -10.50 -2.85 -14.23
N ARG A 7 -9.91 -3.39 -15.31
CA ARG A 7 -10.64 -4.15 -16.35
C ARG A 7 -11.20 -5.49 -15.87
N GLU A 8 -10.52 -6.17 -14.95
CA GLU A 8 -10.96 -7.47 -14.41
C GLU A 8 -12.02 -7.34 -13.30
N ASN A 9 -12.53 -6.14 -13.01
CA ASN A 9 -13.49 -5.87 -11.93
C ASN A 9 -12.97 -6.30 -10.53
N LYS A 10 -11.64 -6.37 -10.36
CA LYS A 10 -11.04 -6.56 -9.04
C LYS A 10 -11.04 -5.21 -8.33
N ARG A 11 -12.06 -5.02 -7.50
CA ARG A 11 -12.30 -3.77 -6.75
C ARG A 11 -11.17 -3.36 -5.83
N HIS A 12 -10.31 -4.31 -5.43
CA HIS A 12 -9.21 -4.06 -4.50
C HIS A 12 -7.97 -4.87 -4.87
N ALA A 13 -6.80 -4.27 -4.66
CA ALA A 13 -5.51 -4.94 -4.65
C ALA A 13 -4.83 -4.66 -3.30
N THR A 14 -4.24 -5.69 -2.69
CA THR A 14 -3.49 -5.53 -1.43
C THR A 14 -2.01 -5.74 -1.69
N ILE A 15 -1.19 -4.77 -1.27
CA ILE A 15 0.27 -4.84 -1.38
C ILE A 15 0.83 -4.91 0.05
N ALA A 16 1.57 -5.96 0.36
CA ALA A 16 2.18 -6.16 1.67
C ALA A 16 3.70 -5.94 1.60
N ILE A 17 4.23 -5.10 2.48
CA ILE A 17 5.67 -4.81 2.57
C ILE A 17 6.12 -5.16 3.99
N GLY A 18 7.13 -6.04 4.11
CA GLY A 18 7.63 -6.53 5.38
C GLY A 18 9.09 -6.14 5.62
N CYS A 19 9.41 -5.84 6.88
CA CYS A 19 10.78 -5.85 7.39
C CYS A 19 10.78 -6.63 8.71
N THR A 20 11.94 -7.06 9.21
CA THR A 20 12.04 -7.94 10.37
C THR A 20 11.24 -7.44 11.58
N GLY A 21 11.30 -6.15 11.88
CA GLY A 21 10.61 -5.56 13.04
C GLY A 21 9.30 -4.83 12.73
N GLY A 22 8.86 -4.78 11.47
CA GLY A 22 7.58 -4.16 11.07
C GLY A 22 7.44 -2.63 11.28
N LYS A 23 8.43 -1.95 11.87
CA LYS A 23 8.30 -0.56 12.38
C LYS A 23 9.14 0.51 11.66
N HIS A 24 10.10 0.12 10.83
CA HIS A 24 11.04 1.08 10.19
C HIS A 24 10.96 1.04 8.66
N ARG A 25 11.66 0.08 8.03
CA ARG A 25 11.79 0.00 6.58
C ARG A 25 10.46 -0.26 5.88
N SER A 26 9.65 -1.17 6.42
CA SER A 26 8.32 -1.46 5.86
C SER A 26 7.39 -0.26 5.93
N VAL A 27 7.44 0.50 7.02
CA VAL A 27 6.62 1.71 7.22
C VAL A 27 7.01 2.77 6.19
N ALA A 28 8.30 3.11 6.11
CA ALA A 28 8.80 4.13 5.18
C ALA A 28 8.45 3.80 3.72
N VAL A 29 8.74 2.57 3.27
CA VAL A 29 8.45 2.17 1.89
C VAL A 29 6.94 2.14 1.61
N SER A 30 6.12 1.74 2.59
CA SER A 30 4.66 1.72 2.40
C SER A 30 4.06 3.12 2.29
N GLU A 31 4.58 4.10 3.03
CA GLU A 31 4.18 5.50 2.92
C GLU A 31 4.57 6.09 1.57
N GLU A 32 5.82 5.92 1.15
CA GLU A 32 6.29 6.41 -0.16
C GLU A 32 5.51 5.80 -1.32
N LEU A 33 5.30 4.48 -1.31
CA LEU A 33 4.49 3.82 -2.33
C LEU A 33 3.05 4.33 -2.34
N SER A 34 2.48 4.56 -1.15
CA SER A 34 1.11 5.08 -1.04
C SER A 34 1.00 6.49 -1.60
N SER A 35 2.00 7.35 -1.34
CA SER A 35 2.08 8.70 -1.90
C SER A 35 2.09 8.67 -3.44
N LEU A 36 2.95 7.83 -4.03
CA LEU A 36 3.04 7.66 -5.48
C LEU A 36 1.72 7.15 -6.10
N LEU A 37 1.06 6.18 -5.46
CA LEU A 37 -0.20 5.62 -5.95
C LEU A 37 -1.37 6.60 -5.82
N ARG A 38 -1.40 7.43 -4.77
CA ARG A 38 -2.43 8.48 -4.60
C ARG A 38 -2.35 9.57 -5.66
N ALA A 39 -1.17 9.79 -6.25
CA ALA A 39 -1.01 10.73 -7.35
C ALA A 39 -1.64 10.23 -8.67
N LEU A 40 -2.00 8.94 -8.76
CA LEU A 40 -2.63 8.38 -9.95
C LEU A 40 -4.14 8.69 -9.96
N PRO A 41 -4.68 9.25 -11.07
CA PRO A 41 -6.10 9.54 -11.17
C PRO A 41 -6.94 8.26 -11.11
N GLY A 42 -8.04 8.32 -10.36
CA GLY A 42 -8.97 7.18 -10.20
C GLY A 42 -8.46 6.05 -9.30
N VAL A 43 -7.42 6.29 -8.50
CA VAL A 43 -6.86 5.30 -7.57
C VAL A 43 -7.08 5.74 -6.13
N ALA A 44 -7.92 5.00 -5.41
CA ALA A 44 -8.07 5.16 -3.96
C ALA A 44 -7.07 4.25 -3.23
N VAL A 45 -6.33 4.81 -2.26
CA VAL A 45 -5.26 4.09 -1.53
C VAL A 45 -5.47 4.23 -0.03
N SER A 46 -5.56 3.08 0.65
CA SER A 46 -5.54 2.97 2.11
C SER A 46 -4.25 2.28 2.55
N THR A 47 -3.61 2.83 3.58
CA THR A 47 -2.32 2.34 4.13
C THR A 47 -2.53 1.90 5.57
N LYS A 48 -2.02 0.72 5.93
CA LYS A 48 -2.09 0.18 7.30
C LYS A 48 -0.74 -0.38 7.71
N HIS A 49 -0.21 0.12 8.84
CA HIS A 49 1.00 -0.41 9.46
C HIS A 49 0.61 -1.42 10.54
N ARG A 50 0.87 -2.72 10.29
CA ARG A 50 0.41 -3.80 11.18
C ARG A 50 1.05 -3.74 12.56
N ASP A 51 2.34 -3.42 12.62
CA ASP A 51 3.15 -3.54 13.84
C ASP A 51 3.45 -2.19 14.50
N LEU A 52 3.01 -1.08 13.90
CA LEU A 52 3.14 0.26 14.47
C LEU A 52 2.06 0.47 15.55
N GLY A 53 2.42 0.93 16.74
CA GLY A 53 1.48 1.13 17.86
C GLY A 53 1.02 -0.14 18.57
N ARG A 54 1.65 -1.30 18.29
CA ARG A 54 1.59 -2.49 19.14
C ARG A 54 2.74 -2.41 20.13
N GLU A 55 2.45 -1.85 21.29
CA GLU A 55 3.25 -1.83 22.51
C GLU A 55 2.37 -2.04 23.74
#